data_AF-A0A067SCV6-F1
#
_entry.id   AF-A0A067SCV6-F1
#
_cell.length_a   1.000
_cell.length_b   1.000
_cell.length_c   1.000
_cell.angle_alpha   90.00
_cell.angle_beta   90.00
_cell.angle_gamma   90.00
#
_symmetry.space_group_name_H-M   'P 1'
#
loop_
_entity.id
_entity.type
_entity.pdbx_description
1 polymer ?
#
loop_
_entity_poly.entity_id
_entity_poly.type
_entity_poly.pdbx_seq_one_letter_code
_entity_poly.pdbx_strand_id
1 'polypeptide(L)'
;MSNNVFPISLYEELLPKLVAVLELTQQTTGISNPQTKQKLLQAVIVLSSESFVAHSFRQTNNFKNAIAQAKDFAINLPGGELLIEEQDDVIEMLETLKERKRAQLAAFAARKVTSTSFAHDLKMEIDSVASTPMQSDG
;
A
#
# COMPACT_ATOMS: atom_id res chain seq x y z
N MET A 1 13.01 -2.02 8.59
CA MET A 1 11.86 -1.32 9.21
C MET A 1 11.59 -0.09 8.36
N SER A 2 10.79 -0.22 7.31
CA SER A 2 10.41 0.88 6.45
C SER A 2 9.49 1.80 7.25
N ASN A 3 9.94 3.02 7.55
CA ASN A 3 9.09 4.07 8.09
C ASN A 3 8.07 4.46 7.02
N ASN A 4 6.96 3.73 6.94
CA ASN A 4 5.81 4.10 6.12
C ASN A 4 5.12 5.29 6.79
N VAL A 5 5.64 6.48 6.53
CA VAL A 5 4.95 7.73 6.86
C VAL A 5 3.71 7.77 5.98
N PHE A 6 2.53 7.64 6.59
CA PHE A 6 1.26 7.78 5.88
C PHE A 6 1.21 9.18 5.23
N PRO A 7 0.91 9.28 3.92
CA PRO A 7 0.87 10.55 3.20
C PRO A 7 -0.45 11.25 3.50
N ILE A 8 -0.65 11.65 4.76
CA ILE A 8 -1.86 12.30 5.27
C ILE A 8 -2.18 13.54 4.42
N SER A 9 -1.16 14.32 4.06
CA SER A 9 -1.30 15.49 3.19
C SER A 9 -1.89 15.18 1.81
N LEU A 10 -1.56 14.02 1.22
CA LEU A 10 -2.09 13.62 -0.10
C LEU A 10 -3.60 13.39 -0.04
N TYR A 11 -4.09 12.77 1.03
CA TYR A 11 -5.52 12.52 1.22
C TYR A 11 -6.28 13.77 1.67
N GLU A 12 -5.69 14.59 2.54
CA GLU A 12 -6.27 15.88 2.97
C GLU A 12 -6.47 16.84 1.79
N GLU A 13 -5.55 16.80 0.81
CA GLU A 13 -5.62 17.62 -0.40
C GLU A 13 -6.72 17.21 -1.39
N LEU A 14 -7.35 16.03 -1.26
CA LEU A 14 -8.37 15.55 -2.19
C LEU A 14 -9.67 16.36 -2.07
N LEU A 15 -10.13 16.66 -0.84
CA LEU A 15 -11.36 17.39 -0.60
C LEU A 15 -11.31 18.83 -1.15
N PRO A 16 -10.26 19.64 -0.88
CA PRO A 16 -10.11 20.96 -1.49
C PRO A 16 -10.06 20.92 -3.02
N LYS A 17 -9.37 19.94 -3.62
CA LYS A 17 -9.32 19.79 -5.09
C LYS A 17 -10.68 19.44 -5.68
N LEU A 18 -11.47 18.60 -5.00
CA LEU A 18 -12.85 18.29 -5.41
C LEU A 18 -13.75 19.53 -5.33
N VAL A 19 -13.67 20.30 -4.24
CA VAL A 19 -14.42 21.56 -4.08
C VAL A 19 -14.07 22.53 -5.20
N ALA A 20 -12.80 22.70 -5.53
CA ALA A 20 -12.37 23.58 -6.64
C ALA A 20 -12.95 23.15 -8.00
N VAL A 21 -13.03 21.84 -8.27
CA VAL A 21 -13.68 21.32 -9.49
C VAL A 21 -15.18 21.58 -9.47
N LEU A 22 -15.84 21.38 -8.32
CA LEU A 22 -17.28 21.62 -8.15
C LEU A 22 -17.64 23.10 -8.27
N GLU A 23 -16.82 24.01 -7.75
CA GLU A 23 -17.03 25.46 -7.88
C GLU A 23 -16.91 25.90 -9.34
N LEU A 24 -15.91 25.40 -10.07
CA LEU A 24 -15.74 25.73 -11.50
C LEU A 24 -16.87 25.20 -12.36
N THR A 25 -17.37 23.99 -12.08
CA THR A 25 -18.51 23.41 -12.81
C THR A 25 -19.84 24.10 -12.47
N GLN A 26 -20.02 24.61 -11.25
CA GLN A 26 -21.19 25.40 -10.86
C GLN A 26 -21.15 26.85 -11.36
N GLN A 27 -19.98 27.45 -11.52
CA GLN A 27 -19.86 28.80 -12.11
C GLN A 27 -20.32 28.82 -13.58
N THR A 28 -20.22 27.71 -14.30
CA THR A 28 -20.75 27.56 -15.66
C THR A 28 -22.27 27.67 -15.77
N THR A 29 -23.02 27.33 -14.72
CA THR A 29 -24.49 27.41 -14.71
C THR A 29 -25.02 28.77 -14.23
N GLY A 30 -24.16 29.62 -13.64
CA GLY A 30 -24.55 30.87 -12.96
C GLY A 30 -24.44 32.17 -13.77
N ILE A 31 -24.17 32.13 -15.08
CA ILE A 31 -23.94 33.35 -15.88
C ILE A 31 -25.27 33.97 -16.38
N SER A 32 -26.17 34.34 -15.47
CA SER A 32 -27.46 35.02 -15.79
C SER A 32 -27.59 36.42 -15.18
N ASN A 33 -26.50 37.19 -15.09
CA ASN A 33 -26.61 38.63 -14.79
C ASN A 33 -25.65 39.47 -15.67
N PRO A 34 -26.18 40.25 -16.63
CA PRO A 34 -25.41 41.12 -17.51
C PRO A 34 -24.55 42.17 -16.77
N GLN A 35 -24.99 42.63 -15.59
CA GLN A 35 -24.34 43.71 -14.85
C GLN A 35 -23.11 43.24 -14.07
N THR A 36 -23.12 41.99 -13.58
CA THR A 36 -21.93 41.37 -12.95
C THR A 36 -20.86 41.07 -13.99
N LYS A 37 -21.25 40.75 -15.23
CA LYS A 37 -20.35 40.42 -16.34
C LYS A 37 -19.47 41.59 -16.78
N GLN A 38 -19.97 42.83 -16.76
CA GLN A 38 -19.17 44.02 -17.10
C GLN A 38 -18.15 44.38 -16.03
N LYS A 39 -18.53 44.31 -14.74
CA LYS A 39 -17.59 44.53 -13.63
C LYS A 39 -16.53 43.43 -13.54
N LEU A 40 -16.88 42.18 -13.88
CA LEU A 40 -15.94 41.07 -13.93
C LEU A 40 -15.01 41.18 -15.15
N LEU A 41 -15.52 41.52 -16.34
CA LEU A 41 -14.69 41.73 -17.54
C LEU A 41 -13.63 42.82 -17.33
N GLN A 42 -13.96 43.93 -16.66
CA GLN A 42 -13.01 45.01 -16.43
C GLN A 42 -11.91 44.66 -15.41
N ALA A 43 -12.22 43.77 -14.44
CA ALA A 43 -11.23 43.26 -13.47
C ALA A 43 -10.39 42.09 -14.02
N VAL A 44 -10.95 41.27 -14.91
CA VAL A 44 -10.35 40.03 -15.42
C VAL A 44 -9.49 40.27 -16.68
N ILE A 45 -9.81 41.27 -17.51
CA ILE A 45 -9.06 41.58 -18.75
C ILE A 45 -7.60 42.01 -18.48
N VAL A 46 -7.25 42.43 -17.25
CA VAL A 46 -5.86 42.79 -16.91
C VAL A 46 -5.02 41.59 -16.45
N LEU A 47 -5.60 40.41 -16.14
CA LEU A 47 -4.84 39.26 -15.61
C LEU A 47 -5.28 37.86 -16.08
N SER A 48 -6.21 37.70 -17.02
CA SER A 48 -6.75 36.36 -17.31
C SER A 48 -7.06 36.12 -18.78
N SER A 49 -6.02 35.84 -19.54
CA SER A 49 -6.09 35.19 -20.85
C SER A 49 -5.67 33.72 -20.74
N GLU A 50 -6.39 32.94 -19.91
CA GLU A 50 -6.48 31.49 -20.08
C GLU A 50 -7.95 31.10 -20.22
N SER A 51 -8.24 30.33 -21.27
CA SER A 51 -9.58 29.81 -21.57
C SER A 51 -10.16 29.14 -20.32
N PHE A 52 -11.33 29.59 -19.86
CA PHE A 52 -12.06 29.00 -18.73
C PHE A 52 -12.19 27.46 -18.86
N VAL A 53 -12.32 26.97 -20.11
CA VAL A 53 -12.35 25.53 -20.42
C VAL A 53 -11.01 24.86 -20.12
N ALA A 54 -9.89 25.51 -20.44
CA ALA A 54 -8.55 25.02 -20.12
C ALA A 54 -8.30 24.98 -18.60
N HIS A 55 -8.79 25.98 -17.85
CA HIS A 55 -8.66 26.03 -16.40
C HIS A 55 -9.45 24.89 -15.70
N SER A 56 -10.71 24.68 -16.09
CA SER A 56 -11.53 23.58 -15.56
C SER A 56 -10.96 22.20 -15.92
N PHE A 57 -10.47 22.04 -17.15
CA PHE A 57 -9.81 20.81 -17.59
C PHE A 57 -8.55 20.52 -16.75
N ARG A 58 -7.70 21.52 -16.53
CA ARG A 58 -6.47 21.39 -15.73
C ARG A 58 -6.78 21.01 -14.28
N GLN A 59 -7.79 21.62 -13.65
CA GLN A 59 -8.18 21.29 -12.29
C GLN A 59 -8.76 19.87 -12.16
N THR A 60 -9.56 19.46 -13.14
CA THR A 60 -10.06 18.09 -13.22
C THR A 60 -8.93 17.08 -13.38
N ASN A 61 -7.94 17.38 -14.23
CA ASN A 61 -6.79 16.51 -14.44
C ASN A 61 -5.90 16.41 -13.18
N ASN A 62 -5.68 17.54 -12.50
CA ASN A 62 -4.95 17.58 -11.23
C ASN A 62 -5.63 16.72 -10.16
N PHE A 63 -6.96 16.78 -10.05
CA PHE A 63 -7.72 15.95 -9.12
C PHE A 63 -7.63 14.46 -9.48
N LYS A 64 -7.78 14.12 -10.76
CA LYS A 64 -7.62 12.73 -11.25
C LYS A 64 -6.24 12.17 -10.92
N ASN A 65 -5.18 12.97 -11.15
CA ASN A 65 -3.82 12.58 -10.83
C ASN A 65 -3.61 12.37 -9.32
N ALA A 66 -4.18 13.25 -8.48
CA ALA A 66 -4.10 13.11 -7.03
C ALA A 66 -4.82 11.83 -6.53
N ILE A 67 -5.99 11.49 -7.10
CA ILE A 67 -6.68 10.23 -6.79
C ILE A 67 -5.85 9.02 -7.24
N ALA A 68 -5.29 9.06 -8.45
CA ALA A 68 -4.47 7.97 -8.95
C ALA A 68 -3.27 7.71 -8.02
N GLN A 69 -2.54 8.76 -7.63
CA GLN A 69 -1.44 8.67 -6.68
C GLN A 69 -1.87 8.13 -5.31
N ALA A 70 -3.01 8.61 -4.80
CA ALA A 70 -3.55 8.16 -3.51
C ALA A 70 -3.97 6.68 -3.54
N LYS A 71 -4.53 6.24 -4.67
CA LYS A 71 -4.91 4.84 -4.88
C LYS A 71 -3.69 3.94 -5.03
N ASP A 72 -2.71 4.36 -5.83
CA ASP A 72 -1.45 3.61 -6.02
C ASP A 72 -0.71 3.47 -4.69
N PHE A 73 -0.68 4.51 -3.86
CA PHE A 73 -0.10 4.42 -2.53
C PHE A 73 -0.85 3.45 -1.62
N ALA A 74 -2.19 3.49 -1.64
CA ALA A 74 -3.02 2.59 -0.82
C ALA A 74 -2.80 1.11 -1.20
N ILE A 75 -2.78 0.79 -2.50
CA ILE A 75 -2.60 -0.59 -2.98
C ILE A 75 -1.19 -1.11 -2.68
N ASN A 76 -0.17 -0.26 -2.78
CA ASN A 76 1.22 -0.66 -2.50
C ASN A 76 1.54 -0.72 -1.01
N LEU A 77 0.61 -0.36 -0.13
CA LEU A 77 0.79 -0.55 1.31
C LEU A 77 0.69 -2.05 1.64
N PRO A 78 1.53 -2.60 2.53
CA PRO A 78 1.39 -3.99 2.94
C PRO A 78 -0.02 -4.27 3.48
N GLY A 79 -0.75 -5.20 2.86
CA GLY A 79 -2.14 -5.51 3.18
C GLY A 79 -3.17 -4.51 2.61
N GLY A 80 -2.76 -3.48 1.87
CA GLY A 80 -3.66 -2.47 1.31
C GLY A 80 -4.51 -2.95 0.12
N GLU A 81 -4.20 -4.13 -0.42
CA GLU A 81 -5.01 -4.85 -1.40
C GLU A 81 -6.15 -5.68 -0.76
N LEU A 82 -6.05 -5.93 0.54
CA LEU A 82 -6.99 -6.75 1.30
C LEU A 82 -8.13 -5.88 1.85
N LEU A 83 -9.33 -6.43 1.80
CA LEU A 83 -10.47 -5.88 2.55
C LEU A 83 -10.21 -5.98 4.06
N ILE A 84 -10.89 -5.14 4.84
CA ILE A 84 -10.70 -5.11 6.29
C ILE A 84 -11.04 -6.48 6.89
N GLU A 85 -12.09 -7.12 6.38
CA GLU A 85 -12.53 -8.45 6.81
C GLU A 85 -11.45 -9.51 6.52
N GLU A 86 -10.80 -9.44 5.36
CA GLU A 86 -9.71 -10.34 5.00
C GLU A 86 -8.47 -10.11 5.87
N GLN A 87 -8.20 -8.85 6.28
CA GLN A 87 -7.12 -8.53 7.21
C GLN A 87 -7.41 -9.10 8.60
N ASP A 88 -8.65 -9.02 9.08
CA ASP A 88 -9.07 -9.59 10.37
C ASP A 88 -8.90 -11.12 10.37
N ASP A 89 -9.29 -11.81 9.29
CA ASP A 89 -9.10 -13.25 9.13
C ASP A 89 -7.60 -13.63 9.16
N VAL A 90 -6.74 -12.84 8.50
CA VAL A 90 -5.29 -13.05 8.51
C VAL A 90 -4.71 -12.82 9.91
N ILE A 91 -5.20 -11.81 10.64
CA ILE A 91 -4.78 -11.55 12.02
C ILE A 91 -5.13 -12.75 12.90
N GLU A 92 -6.36 -13.24 12.84
CA GLU A 92 -6.79 -14.42 13.61
C GLU A 92 -5.92 -15.65 13.27
N MET A 93 -5.67 -15.89 11.98
CA MET A 93 -4.80 -16.98 11.53
C MET A 93 -3.37 -16.84 12.06
N LEU A 94 -2.81 -15.63 12.07
CA LEU A 94 -1.46 -15.37 12.58
C LEU A 94 -1.38 -15.53 14.10
N GLU A 95 -2.42 -15.13 14.83
CA GLU A 95 -2.52 -15.30 16.27
C GLU A 95 -2.59 -16.78 16.67
N THR A 96 -3.43 -17.56 16.00
CA THR A 96 -3.51 -19.01 16.24
C THR A 96 -2.20 -19.72 15.91
N LEU A 97 -1.51 -19.32 14.83
CA LEU A 97 -0.22 -19.88 14.46
C LEU A 97 0.89 -19.52 15.47
N LYS A 98 0.87 -18.28 15.98
CA LYS A 98 1.75 -17.83 17.05
C LYS A 98 1.53 -18.65 18.32
N GLU A 99 0.30 -18.85 18.74
CA GLU A 99 -0.01 -19.60 19.96
C GLU A 99 0.41 -21.06 19.83
N ARG A 100 0.10 -21.70 18.69
CA ARG A 100 0.55 -23.06 18.39
C ARG A 100 2.07 -23.20 18.44
N LYS A 101 2.81 -22.27 17.81
CA LYS A 101 4.29 -22.27 17.86
C LYS A 101 4.81 -22.07 19.28
N ARG A 102 4.15 -21.22 20.08
CA ARG A 102 4.50 -21.01 21.49
C ARG A 102 4.32 -22.29 22.32
N ALA A 103 3.20 -22.98 22.15
CA ALA A 103 2.94 -24.25 22.80
C ALA A 103 3.94 -25.34 22.38
N GLN A 104 4.28 -25.41 21.08
CA GLN A 104 5.32 -26.33 20.59
C GLN A 104 6.67 -26.03 21.23
N LEU A 105 7.11 -24.77 21.27
CA LEU A 105 8.37 -24.39 21.91
C LEU A 105 8.38 -24.71 23.41
N ALA A 106 7.26 -24.47 24.11
CA ALA A 106 7.12 -24.86 25.51
C ALA A 106 7.24 -26.37 25.71
N ALA A 107 6.60 -27.17 24.85
CA ALA A 107 6.70 -28.63 24.88
C ALA A 107 8.12 -29.12 24.58
N PHE A 108 8.80 -28.52 23.59
CA PHE A 108 10.20 -28.81 23.29
C PHE A 108 11.13 -28.45 24.46
N ALA A 109 10.93 -27.28 25.09
CA ALA A 109 11.72 -26.87 26.25
C ALA A 109 11.46 -27.74 27.49
N ALA A 110 10.22 -28.21 27.68
CA ALA A 110 9.85 -29.10 28.77
C ALA A 110 10.34 -30.55 28.57
N ARG A 111 10.65 -30.94 27.33
CA ARG A 111 11.23 -32.24 27.04
C ARG A 111 12.65 -32.29 27.57
N LYS A 112 12.83 -32.92 28.74
CA LYS A 112 14.17 -33.35 29.18
C LYS A 112 14.77 -34.18 28.05
N VAL A 113 15.88 -33.70 27.49
CA VAL A 113 16.72 -34.52 26.62
C VAL A 113 17.26 -35.63 27.50
N THR A 114 16.53 -36.73 27.58
CA THR A 114 17.08 -37.97 28.11
C THR A 114 18.08 -38.40 27.06
N SER A 115 19.33 -37.95 27.23
CA SER A 115 20.47 -38.66 26.69
C SER A 115 20.35 -40.06 27.27
N THR A 116 19.70 -40.96 26.55
CA THR A 116 19.97 -42.37 26.69
C THR A 116 21.45 -42.45 26.39
N SER A 117 22.26 -42.48 27.44
CA SER A 117 23.58 -43.07 27.39
C SER A 117 23.32 -44.51 26.95
N PHE A 118 23.17 -44.69 25.64
CA PHE A 118 23.54 -45.92 24.98
C PHE A 118 25.02 -46.05 25.27
N ALA A 119 25.33 -46.63 26.42
CA ALA A 119 26.61 -47.25 26.73
C ALA A 119 26.75 -48.53 25.88
N HIS A 120 26.39 -48.44 24.60
CA HIS A 120 26.50 -49.51 23.64
C HIS A 120 26.80 -48.88 22.29
N ASP A 121 28.07 -48.96 21.93
CA ASP A 121 28.52 -49.13 20.55
C ASP A 121 28.48 -47.90 19.63
N LEU A 122 29.22 -46.85 20.02
CA LEU A 122 29.85 -45.95 19.05
C LEU A 122 31.07 -46.64 18.40
N LYS A 123 30.86 -47.82 17.80
CA LYS A 123 31.68 -48.28 16.69
C LYS A 123 31.15 -47.53 15.47
N MET A 124 31.60 -46.29 15.33
CA MET A 124 31.33 -45.44 14.18
C MET A 124 32.01 -46.07 12.95
N GLU A 125 31.27 -46.95 12.26
CA GLU A 125 31.61 -47.38 10.91
C GLU A 125 31.36 -46.19 9.97
N ILE A 126 32.38 -45.35 9.85
CA ILE A 126 32.50 -44.36 8.79
C ILE A 126 32.91 -45.14 7.54
N ASP A 127 31.93 -45.65 6.79
CA ASP A 127 32.18 -46.22 5.47
C ASP A 127 31.28 -45.58 4.40
N SER A 128 31.98 -44.84 3.53
CA SER A 128 31.74 -44.62 2.10
C SER A 128 30.32 -44.39 1.57
N VAL A 129 30.05 -43.13 1.20
CA VAL A 129 29.34 -42.79 -0.05
C VAL A 129 29.84 -41.43 -0.55
N ALA A 130 31.09 -41.41 -1.01
CA ALA A 130 31.53 -40.45 -2.01
C ALA A 130 31.17 -41.03 -3.39
N SER A 131 30.09 -40.57 -3.99
CA SER A 131 29.74 -40.90 -5.37
C SER A 131 29.11 -39.69 -6.04
N THR A 132 29.96 -38.85 -6.59
CA THR A 132 29.62 -37.96 -7.70
C THR A 132 29.91 -38.70 -9.01
N PRO A 133 28.90 -39.01 -9.84
CA PRO A 133 29.18 -39.50 -11.19
C PRO A 133 29.57 -38.29 -12.05
N MET A 134 30.86 -38.14 -12.37
CA MET A 134 31.28 -37.38 -13.55
C MET A 134 31.18 -38.30 -14.75
N GLN A 135 30.17 -38.06 -15.56
CA GLN A 135 30.02 -38.70 -16.86
C GLN A 135 30.97 -37.99 -17.84
N SER A 136 31.85 -38.79 -18.47
CA SER A 136 32.73 -38.38 -19.56
C SER A 136 31.90 -38.08 -20.82
N ASP A 137 32.43 -37.24 -21.70
CA ASP A 137 32.90 -37.71 -23.01
C ASP A 137 33.61 -36.59 -23.79
N GLY A 138 34.54 -37.03 -24.64
CA GLY A 138 35.44 -36.22 -25.46
C GLY A 138 34.89 -35.88 -26.84
#